data_AF-A0A2S2N7J9-F1
#
_entry.id   AF-A0A2S2N7J9-F1
#
_cell.length_a   1.000
_cell.length_b   1.000
_cell.length_c   1.000
_cell.angle_alpha   90.00
_cell.angle_beta   90.00
_cell.angle_gamma   90.00
#
_symmetry.space_group_name_H-M   'P 1'
#
loop_
_entity.id
_entity.type
_entity.pdbx_description
1 polymer ?
#
loop_
_entity_poly.entity_id
_entity_poly.type
_entity_poly.pdbx_seq_one_letter_code
_entity_poly.pdbx_strand_id
1 'polypeptide(L)'
;MAEDEDRRRRCTRLLLRNTIKRTSTICCIRSIHDLALRVINDNSLAYRYYFHAGELDSLWSEFNSYDMGAFNCLVELNRIEEHSWFVRDEVCELVKVSRAVLARVQQSLRSGAEINVSSDVVRHEPPT
;
A
#
# COMPACT_ATOMS: atom_id res chain seq x y z
N MET A 1 2.89 -39.02 -4.41
CA MET A 1 1.53 -39.06 -5.03
C MET A 1 0.48 -38.41 -4.11
N ALA A 2 0.05 -39.03 -3.00
CA ALA A 2 -0.95 -38.44 -2.10
C ALA A 2 -0.43 -37.23 -1.31
N GLU A 3 0.80 -37.31 -0.79
CA GLU A 3 1.43 -36.20 -0.05
C GLU A 3 1.69 -34.97 -0.94
N ASP A 4 2.02 -35.19 -2.21
CA ASP A 4 2.23 -34.12 -3.20
C ASP A 4 0.92 -33.38 -3.52
N GLU A 5 -0.17 -34.12 -3.63
CA GLU A 5 -1.51 -33.57 -3.86
C GLU A 5 -1.99 -32.77 -2.63
N ASP A 6 -1.79 -33.29 -1.42
CA ASP A 6 -2.11 -32.56 -0.19
C ASP A 6 -1.24 -31.31 -0.01
N ARG A 7 0.04 -31.38 -0.37
CA ARG A 7 0.95 -30.22 -0.38
C ARG A 7 0.46 -29.17 -1.37
N ARG A 8 0.10 -29.56 -2.59
CA ARG A 8 -0.48 -28.65 -3.60
C ARG A 8 -1.76 -28.00 -3.10
N ARG A 9 -2.70 -28.77 -2.54
CA ARG A 9 -3.96 -28.23 -1.99
C ARG A 9 -3.71 -27.23 -0.87
N ARG A 10 -2.79 -27.53 0.05
CA ARG A 10 -2.39 -26.58 1.10
C ARG A 10 -1.82 -25.30 0.51
N CYS A 11 -0.92 -25.43 -0.47
CA CYS A 11 -0.29 -24.30 -1.14
C CYS A 11 -1.32 -23.40 -1.87
N THR A 12 -2.27 -24.00 -2.60
CA THR A 12 -3.35 -23.26 -3.27
C THR A 12 -4.23 -22.46 -2.29
N ARG A 13 -4.56 -23.04 -1.12
CA ARG A 13 -5.33 -22.31 -0.09
C ARG A 13 -4.53 -21.15 0.52
N LEU A 14 -3.23 -21.34 0.73
CA LEU A 14 -2.35 -20.28 1.24
C LEU A 14 -2.18 -19.16 0.22
N LEU A 15 -2.02 -19.49 -1.08
CA LEU A 15 -2.00 -18.53 -2.16
C LEU A 15 -3.26 -17.67 -2.15
N LEU A 16 -4.45 -18.29 -2.15
CA LEU A 16 -5.72 -17.56 -2.10
C LEU A 16 -5.81 -16.63 -0.88
N ARG A 17 -5.46 -17.13 0.30
CA ARG A 17 -5.47 -16.33 1.54
C ARG A 17 -4.53 -15.12 1.45
N ASN A 18 -3.30 -15.34 0.99
CA ASN A 18 -2.31 -14.27 0.86
C ASN A 18 -2.74 -13.24 -0.20
N THR A 19 -3.28 -13.67 -1.32
CA THR A 19 -3.82 -12.77 -2.36
C THR A 19 -4.97 -11.92 -1.83
N ILE A 20 -5.95 -12.50 -1.12
CA ILE A 20 -7.05 -11.73 -0.53
C ILE A 20 -6.52 -10.68 0.45
N LYS A 21 -5.62 -11.10 1.36
CA LYS A 21 -5.06 -10.20 2.37
C LYS A 21 -4.24 -9.08 1.75
N ARG A 22 -3.38 -9.40 0.79
CA ARG A 22 -2.62 -8.45 -0.02
C ARG A 22 -3.55 -7.42 -0.67
N THR A 23 -4.60 -7.88 -1.37
CA THR A 23 -5.58 -6.99 -2.02
C THR A 23 -6.27 -6.08 -1.02
N SER A 24 -6.72 -6.61 0.13
CA SER A 24 -7.34 -5.78 1.18
C SER A 24 -6.38 -4.72 1.71
N THR A 25 -5.11 -5.07 1.97
CA THR A 25 -4.09 -4.11 2.42
C THR A 25 -3.83 -3.02 1.37
N ILE A 26 -3.76 -3.38 0.08
CA ILE A 26 -3.64 -2.40 -1.02
C ILE A 26 -4.82 -1.44 -1.03
N CYS A 27 -6.05 -1.92 -0.86
CA CYS A 27 -7.24 -1.07 -0.78
C CYS A 27 -7.17 -0.07 0.39
N CYS A 28 -6.69 -0.50 1.55
CA CYS A 28 -6.48 0.41 2.69
C CYS A 28 -5.44 1.50 2.37
N ILE A 29 -4.30 1.12 1.79
CA ILE A 29 -3.24 2.07 1.40
C ILE A 29 -3.78 3.07 0.37
N ARG A 30 -4.51 2.62 -0.65
CA ARG A 30 -5.15 3.50 -1.64
C ARG A 30 -6.13 4.47 -0.99
N SER A 31 -6.97 4.01 -0.06
CA SER A 31 -7.90 4.87 0.66
C SER A 31 -7.19 5.98 1.48
N ILE A 32 -6.08 5.63 2.15
CA ILE A 32 -5.26 6.61 2.88
C ILE A 32 -4.63 7.60 1.91
N HIS A 33 -4.12 7.13 0.78
CA HIS A 33 -3.55 7.99 -0.26
C HIS A 33 -4.60 8.95 -0.84
N ASP A 34 -5.81 8.48 -1.14
CA ASP A 34 -6.90 9.34 -1.63
C ASP A 34 -7.26 10.41 -0.59
N LEU A 35 -7.26 10.05 0.69
CA LEU A 35 -7.43 11.01 1.77
C LEU A 35 -6.24 12.00 1.86
N ALA A 36 -5.02 11.54 1.58
CA ALA A 36 -3.82 12.38 1.48
C ALA A 36 -3.94 13.42 0.35
N LEU A 37 -4.51 13.05 -0.80
CA LEU A 37 -4.73 14.00 -1.89
C LEU A 37 -5.83 15.02 -1.55
N ARG A 38 -6.85 14.60 -0.80
CA ARG A 38 -7.96 15.47 -0.40
C ARG A 38 -7.56 16.48 0.66
N VAL A 39 -6.78 16.08 1.66
CA VAL A 39 -6.37 16.97 2.76
C VAL A 39 -5.55 18.16 2.28
N ILE A 40 -4.89 18.05 1.12
CA ILE A 40 -4.17 19.15 0.47
C ILE A 40 -5.10 20.33 0.16
N ASN A 41 -6.34 20.05 -0.20
CA ASN A 41 -7.33 21.07 -0.58
C ASN A 41 -8.35 21.35 0.53
N ASP A 42 -8.43 20.47 1.52
CA ASP A 42 -9.41 20.53 2.62
C ASP A 42 -8.74 20.22 3.96
N ASN A 43 -8.28 21.28 4.63
CA ASN A 43 -7.64 21.20 5.93
C ASN A 43 -8.55 20.64 7.04
N SER A 44 -9.88 20.62 6.85
CA SER A 44 -10.79 20.01 7.83
C SER A 44 -10.56 18.50 7.96
N LEU A 45 -9.96 17.87 6.95
CA LEU A 45 -9.63 16.45 6.94
C LEU A 45 -8.29 16.13 7.64
N ALA A 46 -7.53 17.13 8.10
CA ALA A 46 -6.18 16.95 8.63
C ALA A 46 -6.08 15.94 9.77
N TYR A 47 -6.95 16.01 10.77
CA TYR A 47 -6.95 15.07 11.90
C TYR A 47 -7.33 13.66 11.47
N ARG A 48 -8.35 13.53 10.61
CA ARG A 48 -8.78 12.23 10.09
C ARG A 48 -7.66 11.58 9.30
N TYR A 49 -7.00 12.35 8.46
CA TYR A 49 -5.86 11.90 7.69
C TYR A 49 -4.68 11.49 8.58
N TYR A 50 -4.29 12.35 9.53
CA TYR A 50 -3.21 12.08 10.47
C TYR A 50 -3.41 10.75 11.21
N PHE A 51 -4.63 10.48 11.68
CA PHE A 51 -4.98 9.23 12.35
C PHE A 51 -4.75 8.01 11.45
N HIS A 52 -5.34 7.99 10.25
CA HIS A 52 -5.21 6.85 9.34
C HIS A 52 -3.80 6.68 8.78
N ALA A 53 -3.09 7.78 8.50
CA ALA A 53 -1.73 7.74 7.99
C ALA A 53 -0.73 7.16 9.01
N GLY A 54 -1.06 7.18 10.31
CA GLY A 54 -0.29 6.50 11.35
C GLY A 54 -0.21 4.98 11.17
N GLU A 55 -1.14 4.38 10.43
CA GLU A 55 -1.17 2.93 10.17
C GLU A 55 -0.32 2.51 8.96
N LEU A 56 0.21 3.46 8.18
CA LEU A 56 0.90 3.18 6.91
C LEU A 56 2.10 2.25 7.06
N ASP A 57 2.87 2.36 8.15
CA ASP A 57 4.05 1.51 8.39
C ASP A 57 3.65 0.06 8.62
N SER A 58 2.57 -0.16 9.38
CA SER A 58 2.01 -1.49 9.61
C SER A 58 1.43 -2.07 8.33
N LEU A 59 0.64 -1.29 7.59
CA LEU A 59 0.05 -1.71 6.31
C LEU A 59 1.13 -2.04 5.27
N TRP A 60 2.21 -1.26 5.20
CA TRP A 60 3.33 -1.56 4.31
C TRP A 60 4.03 -2.86 4.68
N SER A 61 4.25 -3.10 5.98
CA SER A 61 4.84 -4.36 6.47
C SER A 61 3.95 -5.57 6.14
N GLU A 62 2.65 -5.45 6.39
CA GLU A 62 1.67 -6.48 6.06
C GLU A 62 1.61 -6.77 4.57
N PHE A 63 1.60 -5.73 3.73
CA PHE A 63 1.61 -5.87 2.28
C PHE A 63 2.82 -6.70 1.83
N ASN A 64 4.04 -6.36 2.27
CA ASN A 64 5.25 -7.10 1.89
C ASN A 64 5.18 -8.56 2.36
N SER A 65 4.66 -8.82 3.56
CA SER A 65 4.50 -10.18 4.10
C SER A 65 3.53 -11.01 3.25
N TYR A 66 2.37 -10.46 2.88
CA TYR A 66 1.39 -11.16 2.07
C TYR A 66 1.83 -11.31 0.60
N ASP A 67 2.51 -10.32 0.04
CA ASP A 67 3.08 -10.35 -1.31
C ASP A 67 4.14 -11.45 -1.42
N MET A 68 5.10 -11.49 -0.50
CA MET A 68 6.10 -12.57 -0.42
C MET A 68 5.47 -13.93 -0.14
N GLY A 69 4.44 -13.99 0.71
CA GLY A 69 3.69 -15.21 0.96
C GLY A 69 2.99 -15.75 -0.28
N ALA A 70 2.42 -14.88 -1.12
CA ALA A 70 1.81 -15.26 -2.40
C ALA A 70 2.88 -15.71 -3.40
N PHE A 71 3.98 -14.97 -3.51
CA PHE A 71 5.13 -15.33 -4.35
C PHE A 71 5.66 -16.74 -4.04
N ASN A 72 5.93 -17.04 -2.77
CA ASN A 72 6.42 -18.36 -2.36
C ASN A 72 5.44 -19.48 -2.74
N CYS A 73 4.13 -19.24 -2.64
CA CYS A 73 3.14 -20.23 -3.07
C CYS A 73 3.13 -20.42 -4.59
N LEU A 74 3.29 -19.35 -5.37
CA LEU A 74 3.38 -19.44 -6.83
C LEU A 74 4.64 -20.18 -7.29
N VAL A 75 5.76 -20.00 -6.59
CA VAL A 75 6.99 -20.77 -6.83
C VAL A 75 6.76 -22.26 -6.60
N GLU A 76 6.18 -22.64 -5.45
CA GLU A 76 5.88 -24.05 -5.11
C GLU A 76 4.87 -24.69 -6.08
N LEU A 77 3.97 -23.90 -6.66
CA LEU A 77 2.99 -24.35 -7.65
C LEU A 77 3.52 -24.29 -9.09
N ASN A 78 4.75 -23.83 -9.31
CA ASN A 78 5.36 -23.61 -10.63
C ASN A 78 4.50 -22.68 -11.52
N ARG A 79 4.07 -21.56 -10.95
CA ARG A 79 3.19 -20.53 -11.54
C ARG A 79 3.73 -19.11 -11.30
N ILE A 80 5.05 -18.96 -11.28
CA ILE A 80 5.74 -17.71 -10.90
C ILE A 80 5.36 -16.52 -11.80
N GLU A 81 5.03 -16.81 -13.06
CA GLU A 81 4.58 -15.86 -14.08
C GLU A 81 3.27 -15.16 -13.73
N GLU A 82 2.47 -15.71 -12.81
CA GLU A 82 1.26 -15.06 -12.31
C GLU A 82 1.55 -13.96 -11.28
N HIS A 83 2.79 -13.84 -10.80
CA HIS A 83 3.14 -12.81 -9.84
C HIS A 83 3.33 -11.45 -10.53
N SER A 84 2.52 -10.47 -10.15
CA SER A 84 2.63 -9.11 -10.66
C SER A 84 3.63 -8.27 -9.87
N TRP A 85 4.84 -8.14 -10.41
CA TRP A 85 5.94 -7.36 -9.82
C TRP A 85 5.67 -5.85 -9.74
N PHE A 86 4.94 -5.28 -10.71
CA PHE A 86 4.66 -3.83 -10.77
C PHE A 86 3.79 -3.32 -9.62
N VAL A 87 3.01 -4.18 -8.98
CA VAL A 87 2.12 -3.79 -7.88
C VAL A 87 2.92 -3.32 -6.67
N ARG A 88 4.10 -3.90 -6.42
CA ARG A 88 4.95 -3.47 -5.30
C ARG A 88 5.41 -2.03 -5.47
N ASP A 89 5.82 -1.67 -6.68
CA ASP A 89 6.28 -0.31 -6.98
C ASP A 89 5.13 0.69 -6.88
N GLU A 90 3.95 0.36 -7.43
CA GLU A 90 2.74 1.18 -7.30
C GLU A 90 2.41 1.45 -5.82
N VAL A 91 2.34 0.40 -5.00
CA VAL A 91 2.02 0.52 -3.57
C VAL A 91 3.10 1.31 -2.82
N CYS A 92 4.37 1.14 -3.20
CA CYS A 92 5.48 1.90 -2.63
C CYS A 92 5.30 3.41 -2.85
N GLU A 93 4.94 3.81 -4.08
CA GLU A 93 4.70 5.22 -4.39
C GLU A 93 3.50 5.79 -3.63
N LEU A 94 2.40 5.04 -3.51
CA LEU A 94 1.24 5.45 -2.70
C LEU A 94 1.64 5.72 -1.23
N VAL A 95 2.47 4.84 -0.65
CA VAL A 95 2.99 4.99 0.72
C VAL A 95 3.91 6.20 0.84
N LYS A 96 4.83 6.41 -0.11
CA LYS A 96 5.76 7.56 -0.10
C LYS A 96 5.01 8.89 -0.18
N VAL A 97 4.08 9.02 -1.13
CA VAL A 97 3.27 10.23 -1.29
C VAL A 97 2.46 10.51 -0.02
N SER A 98 1.82 9.48 0.53
CA SER A 98 1.08 9.61 1.78
C SER A 98 2.01 10.08 2.92
N ARG A 99 3.16 9.45 3.14
CA ARG A 99 4.09 9.90 4.20
C ARG A 99 4.56 11.35 4.01
N ALA A 100 4.78 11.80 2.78
CA ALA A 100 5.16 13.18 2.50
C ALA A 100 4.06 14.17 2.91
N VAL A 101 2.78 13.84 2.64
CA VAL A 101 1.65 14.66 3.08
C VAL A 101 1.51 14.63 4.60
N LEU A 102 1.70 13.47 5.25
CA LEU A 102 1.67 13.35 6.71
C LEU A 102 2.69 14.26 7.39
N ALA A 103 3.92 14.31 6.90
CA ALA A 103 4.96 15.19 7.45
C ALA A 103 4.53 16.67 7.40
N ARG A 104 3.84 17.08 6.34
CA ARG A 104 3.31 18.46 6.19
C ARG A 104 2.14 18.73 7.12
N VAL A 105 1.19 17.80 7.22
CA VAL A 105 0.06 17.90 8.15
C VAL A 105 0.57 18.02 9.59
N GLN A 106 1.58 17.24 9.96
CA GLN A 106 2.24 17.34 11.27
C GLN A 106 2.86 18.73 11.51
N GLN A 107 3.50 19.31 10.51
CA GLN A 107 4.08 20.65 10.60
C GLN A 107 3.00 21.75 10.73
N SER A 108 1.93 21.65 9.94
CA SER A 108 0.77 22.55 9.98
C SER A 108 0.08 22.51 11.35
N LEU A 109 -0.22 21.31 11.88
CA LEU A 109 -0.85 21.14 13.19
C LEU A 109 0.00 21.70 14.34
N ARG A 110 1.34 21.67 14.23
CA ARG A 110 2.25 22.24 15.24
C ARG A 110 2.36 23.76 15.18
N SER A 111 2.17 24.36 14.00
CA SER A 111 2.34 25.80 13.76
C SER A 111 1.04 26.59 13.73
N GLY A 112 -0.11 25.91 13.59
CA GLY A 112 -1.40 26.55 13.38
C GLY A 112 -1.58 27.14 11.97
N ALA A 113 -0.65 26.91 11.05
CA ALA A 113 -0.69 27.40 9.67
C ALA A 113 -1.46 26.45 8.74
N GLU A 114 -2.13 26.97 7.70
CA GLU A 114 -2.81 26.18 6.68
C GLU A 114 -1.82 25.33 5.85
N ILE A 115 -2.26 24.13 5.41
CA ILE A 115 -1.44 23.26 4.56
C ILE A 115 -1.38 23.84 3.14
N ASN A 116 -0.34 24.60 2.83
CA ASN A 116 -0.09 25.07 1.46
C ASN A 116 0.82 24.07 0.72
N VAL A 117 0.29 23.38 -0.30
CA VAL A 117 1.09 22.49 -1.15
C VAL A 117 1.45 23.22 -2.45
N SER A 118 2.74 23.52 -2.63
CA SER A 118 3.25 23.84 -3.96
C SER A 118 3.04 22.62 -4.86
N SER A 119 2.45 22.84 -6.04
CA SER A 119 2.03 21.84 -7.05
C SER A 119 3.14 20.91 -7.54
N ASP A 120 4.39 21.13 -7.13
CA ASP A 120 5.59 20.53 -7.70
C ASP A 120 5.84 19.08 -7.26
N VAL A 121 5.14 18.57 -6.24
CA VAL A 121 5.30 17.17 -5.77
C VAL A 121 4.40 16.18 -6.53
N VAL A 122 3.36 16.65 -7.23
CA VAL A 122 2.37 15.79 -7.92
C VAL A 122 2.75 15.50 -9.38
N ARG A 123 3.76 16.21 -9.93
CA ARG A 123 4.18 16.03 -11.33
C ARG A 123 5.32 15.02 -11.44
N HIS A 124 4.98 13.74 -11.35
CA HIS A 124 5.81 12.71 -11.97
C HIS A 124 5.13 12.30 -13.28
N GLU A 125 5.43 13.02 -14.37
CA GLU A 125 5.10 12.55 -15.71
C GLU A 125 5.96 11.31 -16.03
N PRO A 126 5.39 10.28 -16.67
CA PRO A 126 6.17 9.13 -17.13
C PRO A 126 7.03 9.53 -18.34
N PRO A 127 8.23 8.94 -18.51
CA PRO A 127 9.06 9.22 -19.67
C PRO A 127 8.38 8.72 -20.95
N THR A 128 8.55 9.50 -22.02
CA THR A 128 8.05 9.23 -23.38
C THR A 128 8.88 8.17 -24.11
#